data_AF-A0AAV7SM87-F1
#
_entry.id   AF-A0AAV7SM87-F1
#
_cell.length_a   1.000
_cell.length_b   1.000
_cell.length_c   1.000
_cell.angle_alpha   90.00
_cell.angle_beta   90.00
_cell.angle_gamma   90.00
#
_symmetry.space_group_name_H-M   'P 1'
#
loop_
_entity.id
_entity.type
_entity.pdbx_description
1 polymer ?
#
loop_
_entity_poly.entity_id
_entity_poly.type
_entity_poly.pdbx_seq_one_letter_code
_entity_poly.pdbx_strand_id
1 'polypeptide(L)'
;MKLLYRLVTRDVSTRVAPLIRDRTGSIQEELQMIAHTFTSYYKDLYVLVLQPLKEQENPILGDIPLPSLPAMLAKELDLPLASEEVEDTFSALESGKTSGPDGYPLNIIRSFAHTWCPI
;
A
#
# COMPACT_ATOMS: atom_id res chain seq x y z
N MET A 1 16.43 30.61 -40.79
CA MET A 1 17.34 29.45 -40.56
C MET A 1 17.41 28.92 -39.12
N LYS A 2 16.89 29.60 -38.07
CA LYS A 2 16.92 29.06 -36.69
C LYS A 2 15.92 27.90 -36.45
N LEU A 3 14.76 27.93 -37.11
CA LEU A 3 13.72 26.91 -36.96
C LEU A 3 14.18 25.55 -37.52
N LEU A 4 14.77 25.56 -38.71
CA LEU A 4 15.32 24.36 -39.36
C LEU A 4 16.43 23.70 -38.54
N TYR A 5 17.39 24.49 -38.05
CA TYR A 5 18.42 24.02 -37.12
C TYR A 5 17.82 23.40 -35.84
N ARG A 6 16.74 23.99 -35.31
CA ARG A 6 16.06 23.51 -34.11
C ARG A 6 15.26 22.22 -34.33
N LEU A 7 14.74 22.02 -35.55
CA LEU A 7 14.06 20.78 -35.94
C LEU A 7 15.07 19.66 -36.18
N VAL A 8 16.17 19.94 -36.88
CA VAL A 8 17.28 18.98 -37.07
C VAL A 8 17.89 18.56 -35.73
N THR A 9 18.11 19.49 -34.79
CA THR A 9 18.62 19.14 -33.46
C THR A 9 17.61 18.37 -32.61
N ARG A 10 16.31 18.56 -32.80
CA ARG A 10 15.26 17.72 -32.20
C ARG A 10 15.28 16.28 -32.73
N ASP A 11 15.41 16.11 -34.04
CA ASP A 11 15.49 14.78 -34.67
C ASP A 11 16.83 14.05 -34.39
N VAL A 12 17.89 14.79 -34.07
CA VAL A 12 19.18 14.21 -33.65
C VAL A 12 19.16 13.81 -32.17
N SER A 13 18.52 14.60 -31.30
CA SER A 13 18.37 14.27 -29.88
C SER A 13 17.54 13.00 -29.62
N THR A 14 16.65 12.63 -30.55
CA THR A 14 15.86 11.39 -30.49
C THR A 14 16.61 10.17 -31.05
N ARG A 15 17.78 10.37 -31.67
CA ARG A 15 18.62 9.32 -32.29
C ARG A 15 19.93 9.05 -31.56
N VAL A 16 20.02 9.36 -30.27
CA VAL A 16 21.11 8.81 -29.46
C VAL A 16 20.77 7.35 -29.21
N ALA A 17 21.39 6.44 -29.98
CA ALA A 17 21.39 5.03 -29.61
C ALA A 17 22.01 4.95 -28.20
N PRO A 18 21.29 4.48 -27.17
CA PRO A 18 21.80 4.50 -25.83
C PRO A 18 22.92 3.48 -25.71
N LEU A 19 24.16 3.95 -25.82
CA LEU A 19 25.34 3.17 -25.50
C LEU A 19 25.26 2.79 -24.02
N ILE A 20 25.13 1.51 -23.72
CA ILE A 20 25.17 1.03 -22.33
C ILE A 20 26.37 0.13 -22.10
N ARG A 21 26.78 0.01 -20.84
CA ARG A 21 27.74 -1.01 -20.42
C ARG A 21 27.00 -2.16 -19.79
N ASP A 22 27.34 -3.36 -20.21
CA ASP A 22 26.87 -4.60 -19.58
C ASP A 22 27.65 -4.89 -18.30
N ARG A 23 27.21 -5.89 -17.53
CA ARG A 23 27.81 -6.32 -16.26
C ARG A 23 29.27 -6.75 -16.38
N THR A 24 29.68 -7.22 -17.55
CA THR A 24 31.07 -7.59 -17.88
C THR A 24 31.94 -6.40 -18.25
N GLY A 25 31.38 -5.19 -18.30
CA GLY A 25 32.07 -3.97 -18.71
C GLY A 25 32.10 -3.73 -20.23
N SER A 26 31.59 -4.67 -21.03
CA SER A 26 31.46 -4.55 -22.48
C SER A 26 30.41 -3.52 -22.88
N ILE A 27 30.69 -2.79 -23.95
CA ILE A 27 29.82 -1.74 -24.47
C ILE A 27 28.81 -2.35 -25.46
N GLN A 28 27.53 -2.03 -25.29
CA GLN A 28 26.43 -2.50 -26.12
C GLN A 28 25.78 -1.33 -26.87
N GLU A 29 25.68 -1.46 -28.19
CA GLU A 29 25.05 -0.49 -29.10
C GLU A 29 23.74 -1.02 -29.70
N GLU A 30 23.56 -2.33 -29.70
CA GLU A 30 22.40 -2.98 -30.29
C GLU A 30 21.18 -2.88 -29.37
N LEU A 31 20.07 -2.36 -29.89
CA LEU A 31 18.85 -2.07 -29.11
C LEU A 31 18.28 -3.30 -28.42
N GLN A 32 18.35 -4.48 -29.06
CA GLN A 32 17.89 -5.74 -28.48
C GLN A 32 18.73 -6.14 -27.28
N MET A 33 20.05 -5.98 -27.37
CA MET A 33 20.98 -6.25 -26.28
C MET A 33 20.79 -5.27 -25.13
N ILE A 34 20.60 -3.99 -25.43
CA ILE A 34 20.31 -2.94 -24.44
C ILE A 34 19.04 -3.29 -23.65
N ALA A 35 17.95 -3.60 -24.34
CA ALA A 35 16.68 -3.97 -23.71
C ALA A 35 16.83 -5.24 -22.86
N HIS A 36 17.59 -6.23 -23.33
CA HIS A 36 17.87 -7.45 -22.60
C HIS A 36 18.66 -7.17 -21.31
N THR A 37 19.72 -6.37 -21.38
CA THR A 37 20.54 -6.00 -20.21
C THR A 37 19.71 -5.27 -19.15
N PHE A 38 18.86 -4.31 -19.53
CA PHE A 38 17.96 -3.65 -18.57
C PHE A 38 16.97 -4.62 -17.95
N THR A 39 16.36 -5.48 -18.78
CA THR A 39 15.37 -6.46 -18.31
C THR A 39 16.00 -7.41 -17.29
N SER A 40 17.17 -7.96 -17.59
CA SER A 40 17.90 -8.86 -16.71
C SER A 40 18.38 -8.14 -15.44
N TYR A 41 18.83 -6.89 -15.55
CA TYR A 41 19.20 -6.09 -14.38
C TYR A 41 18.04 -5.90 -13.40
N TYR A 42 16.88 -5.45 -13.88
CA TYR A 42 15.73 -5.22 -13.01
C TYR A 42 15.11 -6.52 -12.51
N LYS A 43 15.12 -7.58 -13.33
CA LYS A 43 14.73 -8.92 -12.85
C LYS A 43 15.58 -9.31 -11.65
N ASP A 44 16.90 -9.19 -11.72
CA ASP A 44 17.75 -9.56 -10.60
C ASP A 44 17.62 -8.62 -9.40
N LEU A 45 17.38 -7.32 -9.64
CA LEU A 45 17.12 -6.35 -8.57
C LEU A 45 15.84 -6.67 -7.79
N TYR A 46 14.79 -7.08 -8.49
CA TYR A 46 13.48 -7.38 -7.93
C TYR A 46 13.23 -8.87 -7.67
N VAL A 47 14.17 -9.75 -8.00
CA VAL A 47 14.25 -11.09 -7.42
C VAL A 47 14.58 -10.88 -5.96
N LEU A 48 13.52 -10.66 -5.19
CA LEU A 48 13.53 -10.54 -3.75
C LEU A 48 14.36 -11.72 -3.24
N VAL A 49 15.54 -11.43 -2.69
CA VAL A 49 16.24 -12.36 -1.81
C VAL A 49 15.43 -12.40 -0.51
N LEU A 50 14.21 -12.93 -0.60
CA LEU A 50 13.51 -13.53 0.51
C LEU A 50 14.23 -14.85 0.76
N GLN A 51 15.48 -14.77 1.21
CA GLN A 51 15.91 -15.78 2.15
C GLN A 51 15.11 -15.45 3.40
N PRO A 52 14.07 -16.24 3.77
CA PRO A 52 13.52 -16.10 5.10
C PRO A 52 14.73 -16.31 6.02
N LEU A 53 15.17 -15.23 6.66
CA LEU A 53 16.15 -15.31 7.71
C LEU A 53 15.45 -16.08 8.82
N LYS A 54 15.52 -17.41 8.78
CA LYS A 54 14.97 -18.31 9.80
C LYS A 54 15.49 -17.97 11.20
N GLU A 55 16.58 -17.20 11.27
CA GLU A 55 17.24 -16.74 12.49
C GLU A 55 16.67 -15.42 13.04
N GLN A 56 15.69 -14.80 12.37
CA GLN A 56 14.94 -13.65 12.90
C GLN A 56 13.44 -13.88 12.81
N GLU A 57 12.98 -15.06 13.21
CA GLU A 57 11.70 -15.10 13.93
C GLU A 57 11.91 -14.20 15.15
N ASN A 58 11.48 -12.94 15.02
CA ASN A 58 11.74 -11.88 16.00
C ASN A 58 11.40 -12.40 17.40
N PRO A 59 12.39 -12.65 18.29
CA PRO A 59 12.11 -13.08 19.66
C PRO A 59 11.22 -12.07 20.37
N ILE A 60 11.26 -10.82 19.89
CA ILE A 60 10.37 -9.72 20.28
C ILE A 60 8.89 -10.12 20.21
N LEU A 61 8.40 -10.75 19.14
CA LEU A 61 6.98 -11.14 19.06
C LEU A 61 6.67 -12.40 19.88
N GLY A 62 7.66 -13.28 20.09
CA GLY A 62 7.50 -14.49 20.90
C GLY A 62 7.44 -14.22 22.40
N ASP A 63 8.19 -13.21 22.87
CA ASP A 63 8.31 -12.86 24.28
C ASP A 63 7.23 -11.85 24.74
N ILE A 64 6.49 -11.24 23.81
CA ILE A 64 5.36 -10.36 24.16
C ILE A 64 4.16 -11.24 24.53
N PRO A 65 3.66 -11.17 25.78
CA PRO A 65 2.41 -11.82 26.13
C PRO A 65 1.28 -11.16 25.34
N LEU A 66 0.81 -11.84 24.30
CA LEU A 66 -0.34 -11.39 23.54
C LEU A 66 -1.58 -11.51 24.42
N PRO A 67 -2.39 -10.45 24.56
CA PRO A 67 -3.65 -10.56 25.27
C PRO A 67 -4.53 -11.58 24.55
N SER A 68 -4.82 -12.68 25.23
CA SER A 68 -5.75 -13.69 24.73
C SER A 68 -7.15 -13.38 25.24
N LEU A 69 -8.12 -13.39 24.33
CA LEU A 69 -9.51 -13.14 24.66
C LEU A 69 -10.10 -14.37 25.35
N PRO A 70 -10.77 -14.23 26.51
CA PRO A 70 -11.48 -15.34 27.15
C PRO A 70 -12.53 -15.92 26.20
N ALA A 71 -12.66 -17.25 26.16
CA ALA A 71 -13.60 -17.94 25.27
C ALA A 71 -15.07 -17.50 25.47
N MET A 72 -15.42 -17.04 26.67
CA MET A 72 -16.75 -16.50 26.97
C MET A 72 -16.96 -15.14 26.28
N LEU A 73 -15.97 -14.25 26.38
CA LEU A 73 -16.02 -12.92 25.77
C LEU A 73 -15.97 -13.02 24.24
N ALA A 74 -15.24 -14.00 23.70
CA ALA A 74 -15.25 -14.30 22.27
C ALA A 74 -16.67 -14.64 21.77
N LYS A 75 -17.37 -15.53 22.50
CA LYS A 75 -18.75 -15.91 22.16
C LYS A 75 -19.73 -14.75 22.28
N GLU A 76 -19.51 -13.85 23.24
CA GLU A 76 -20.34 -12.66 23.43
C GLU A 76 -20.14 -11.67 22.27
N LEU A 77 -18.90 -11.45 21.82
CA LEU A 77 -18.59 -10.59 20.67
C LEU A 77 -19.06 -11.17 19.32
N ASP A 78 -19.28 -12.49 19.25
CA ASP A 78 -19.85 -13.16 18.06
C ASP A 78 -21.39 -13.03 17.98
N LEU A 79 -22.06 -12.50 19.02
CA LEU A 79 -23.49 -12.25 18.99
C LEU A 79 -23.84 -11.05 18.09
N PRO A 80 -25.06 -11.00 17.53
CA PRO A 80 -25.52 -9.81 16.81
C PRO A 80 -25.55 -8.59 17.76
N LEU A 81 -25.20 -7.42 17.23
CA LEU A 81 -25.25 -6.17 18.00
C LEU A 81 -26.67 -5.90 18.50
N ALA A 82 -26.81 -5.61 19.79
CA ALA A 82 -28.07 -5.18 20.37
C ALA A 82 -28.31 -3.69 20.07
N SER A 83 -29.58 -3.31 19.95
CA SER A 83 -29.98 -1.91 19.76
C SER A 83 -29.49 -1.00 20.89
N GLU A 84 -29.50 -1.50 22.13
CA GLU A 84 -29.04 -0.79 23.32
C GLU A 84 -27.54 -0.47 23.24
N GLU A 85 -26.70 -1.40 22.77
CA GLU A 85 -25.26 -1.17 22.60
C GLU A 85 -24.98 -0.07 21.56
N VAL A 86 -25.77 -0.05 20.49
CA VAL A 86 -25.64 0.96 19.43
C VAL A 86 -26.08 2.34 19.95
N GLU A 87 -27.16 2.42 20.73
CA GLU A 87 -27.61 3.66 21.35
C GLU A 87 -26.60 4.19 22.38
N ASP A 88 -26.10 3.31 23.25
CA ASP A 88 -25.11 3.64 24.26
C ASP A 88 -23.82 4.16 23.62
N THR A 89 -23.35 3.52 22.54
CA THR A 89 -22.17 3.98 21.81
C THR A 89 -22.35 5.36 21.20
N PHE A 90 -23.51 5.67 20.61
CA PHE A 90 -23.78 7.01 20.07
C PHE A 90 -23.91 8.09 21.15
N SER A 91 -24.36 7.71 22.34
CA SER A 91 -24.44 8.61 23.50
C SER A 91 -23.06 8.92 24.09
N ALA A 92 -22.18 7.91 24.15
CA ALA A 92 -20.83 8.02 24.71
C ALA A 92 -19.82 8.65 23.74
N LEU A 93 -20.12 8.69 22.44
CA LEU A 93 -19.18 9.22 21.44
C LEU A 93 -19.05 10.75 21.52
N GLU A 94 -17.82 11.21 21.78
CA GLU A 94 -17.48 12.64 21.84
C GLU A 94 -17.70 13.34 20.50
N SER A 95 -18.25 14.56 20.56
CA SER A 95 -18.41 15.42 19.39
C SER A 95 -17.08 16.03 18.94
N GLY A 96 -16.94 16.30 17.64
CA GLY A 96 -15.76 16.97 17.07
C GLY A 96 -14.73 16.03 16.42
N LYS A 97 -15.00 14.72 16.39
CA LYS A 97 -14.20 13.76 15.59
C LYS A 97 -14.43 13.99 14.10
N THR A 98 -13.36 13.87 13.31
CA THR A 98 -13.44 13.92 11.85
C THR A 98 -14.29 12.75 11.35
N SER A 99 -15.15 13.02 10.36
CA SER A 99 -15.94 11.98 9.71
C SER A 99 -15.05 10.86 9.19
N GLY A 100 -15.57 9.63 9.21
CA GLY A 100 -14.91 8.49 8.61
C GLY A 100 -14.84 8.60 7.08
N PRO A 101 -14.37 7.55 6.41
CA PRO A 101 -14.36 7.47 4.94
C PRO A 101 -15.77 7.58 4.31
N ASP A 102 -16.82 7.37 5.10
CA ASP A 102 -18.22 7.58 4.77
C ASP A 102 -18.62 9.07 4.71
N GLY A 103 -17.83 9.95 5.33
CA GLY A 103 -18.01 11.40 5.28
C GLY A 103 -19.10 11.96 6.20
N TYR A 104 -19.87 11.12 6.89
CA TYR A 104 -20.93 11.57 7.78
C TYR A 104 -20.39 12.02 9.14
N PRO A 105 -20.68 13.25 9.58
CA PRO A 105 -20.34 13.71 10.91
C PRO A 105 -21.26 13.05 11.95
N LEU A 106 -20.73 12.87 13.16
CA LEU A 106 -21.42 12.16 14.25
C LEU A 106 -22.81 12.69 14.59
N ASN A 107 -23.04 14.00 14.45
CA ASN A 107 -24.35 14.61 14.68
C ASN A 107 -25.42 14.08 13.72
N ILE A 108 -25.06 13.82 12.47
CA ILE A 108 -25.96 13.21 11.49
C ILE A 108 -26.22 11.76 11.87
N ILE A 109 -25.18 11.00 12.18
CA ILE A 109 -25.31 9.59 12.58
C ILE A 109 -26.23 9.46 13.81
N ARG A 110 -26.05 10.31 14.82
CA ARG A 110 -26.91 10.33 16.01
C ARG A 110 -28.37 10.69 15.68
N SER A 111 -28.61 11.60 14.75
CA SER A 111 -29.97 11.97 14.35
C SER A 111 -30.73 10.86 13.63
N PHE A 112 -30.02 9.91 13.03
CA PHE A 112 -30.60 8.77 12.31
C PHE A 112 -30.39 7.43 13.01
N ALA A 113 -29.85 7.41 14.23
CA ALA A 113 -29.55 6.19 14.97
C ALA A 113 -30.76 5.23 15.03
N HIS A 114 -31.94 5.74 15.38
CA HIS A 114 -33.17 4.94 15.48
C HIS A 114 -33.65 4.38 14.13
N THR A 115 -33.21 4.95 13.01
CA THR A 115 -33.52 4.43 11.66
C THR A 115 -32.50 3.38 11.21
N TRP A 116 -31.30 3.40 11.78
CA TRP A 116 -30.18 2.55 11.37
C TRP A 116 -29.90 1.39 12.33
N CYS A 117 -30.44 1.43 13.55
CA CYS A 117 -30.43 0.29 14.45
C CYS A 117 -31.33 -0.82 13.87
N PRO A 118 -30.83 -2.05 13.70
CA PRO A 118 -31.68 -3.20 13.36
C PRO A 118 -32.67 -3.47 14.50
N ILE A 119 -33.89 -3.92 14.14
CA ILE A 119 -34.90 -4.46 15.07
C ILE A 119 -34.50 -5.88 15.47
#